data_AF-A0A7R9DVX0-F1
#
_entry.id   AF-A0A7R9DVX0-F1
#
_cell.length_a   1.000
_cell.length_b   1.000
_cell.length_c   1.000
_cell.angle_alpha   90.00
_cell.angle_beta   90.00
_cell.angle_gamma   90.00
#
_symmetry.space_group_name_H-M   'P 1'
#
loop_
_entity.id
_entity.type
_entity.pdbx_description
1 polymer ?
#
loop_
_entity_poly.entity_id
_entity_poly.type
_entity_poly.pdbx_seq_one_letter_code
_entity_poly.pdbx_strand_id
1 'polypeptide(L)'
;MQANPADFRVDFKKMEELFCQRAQTTTPRPQSSPSTLSPAAPEVNLLDSKRSLAVNIFLKQFKQFKKGGVVTGVVDTIRRAKGAELGAEKLRGLSRLLPEKHELEAIKSYSGSPAQLGHAELFFLKLSEVPGYALRVEAMLQV
;
A
#
# COMPACT_ATOMS: atom_id res chain seq x y z
N MET A 1 29.05 51.00 4.12
CA MET A 1 28.90 49.55 3.88
C MET A 1 27.41 49.27 3.68
N GLN A 2 26.96 49.11 2.44
CA GLN A 2 25.54 48.90 2.15
C GLN A 2 25.27 47.39 2.06
N ALA A 3 24.55 46.83 3.04
CA ALA A 3 24.02 45.47 2.95
C ALA A 3 22.78 45.49 2.05
N ASN A 4 22.83 44.80 0.92
CA ASN A 4 21.72 44.67 -0.02
C ASN A 4 20.79 43.52 0.43
N PRO A 5 19.51 43.76 0.78
CA PRO A 5 18.55 42.72 1.14
C PRO A 5 17.86 42.20 -0.13
N ALA A 6 18.64 41.69 -1.07
CA ALA A 6 18.10 41.11 -2.30
C ALA A 6 18.07 39.59 -2.20
N ASP A 7 16.85 39.10 -1.95
CA ASP A 7 16.28 38.01 -2.74
C ASP A 7 16.81 36.61 -2.40
N PHE A 8 16.31 36.04 -1.30
CA PHE A 8 16.27 34.58 -1.11
C PHE A 8 15.26 34.00 -2.12
N ARG A 9 15.62 34.01 -3.40
CA ARG A 9 14.87 33.34 -4.46
C ARG A 9 15.10 31.85 -4.33
N VAL A 10 14.08 31.18 -3.84
CA VAL A 10 14.03 29.73 -3.84
C VAL A 10 14.04 29.27 -5.31
N ASP A 11 15.14 28.62 -5.71
CA ASP A 11 15.37 28.20 -7.09
C ASP A 11 14.62 26.90 -7.37
N PHE A 12 13.34 27.02 -7.71
CA PHE A 12 12.45 25.89 -7.97
C PHE A 12 12.97 24.95 -9.07
N LYS A 13 13.73 25.48 -10.03
CA LYS A 13 14.35 24.69 -11.11
C LYS A 13 15.42 23.75 -10.58
N LYS A 14 16.20 24.19 -9.60
CA LYS A 14 17.24 23.38 -8.96
C LYS A 14 16.66 22.33 -8.02
N MET A 15 15.57 22.66 -7.33
CA MET A 15 14.80 21.66 -6.58
C MET A 15 14.19 20.63 -7.53
N GLU A 16 13.61 21.06 -8.66
CA GLU A 16 13.10 20.14 -9.67
C GLU A 16 14.20 19.21 -10.20
N GLU A 17 15.40 19.70 -10.49
CA GLU A 17 16.53 18.84 -10.91
C GLU A 17 16.94 17.80 -9.85
N LEU A 18 16.89 18.16 -8.57
CA LEU A 18 17.30 17.29 -7.47
C LEU A 18 16.23 16.24 -7.12
N PHE A 19 14.94 16.57 -7.30
CA PHE A 19 13.82 15.73 -6.88
C PHE A 19 13.01 15.12 -8.04
N CYS A 20 13.20 15.56 -9.30
CA CYS A 20 12.52 14.95 -10.43
C CYS A 20 13.04 13.55 -10.70
N GLN A 21 12.10 12.65 -10.91
CA GLN A 21 12.39 11.30 -11.33
C GLN A 21 12.95 11.34 -12.76
N ARG A 22 14.25 11.04 -12.92
CA ARG A 22 14.91 10.97 -14.22
C ARG A 22 14.05 10.16 -15.20
N ALA A 23 13.50 10.83 -16.21
CA ALA A 23 12.91 10.14 -17.35
C ALA A 23 14.03 9.36 -18.04
N GLN A 24 13.97 8.02 -18.00
CA GLN A 24 14.95 7.15 -18.64
C GLN A 24 14.90 7.38 -20.15
N THR A 25 15.87 8.13 -20.68
CA THR A 25 16.17 8.16 -22.10
C THR A 25 16.83 6.84 -22.51
N THR A 26 16.18 6.13 -23.41
CA THR A 26 16.55 4.83 -23.98
C THR A 26 17.95 4.84 -24.61
N THR A 27 18.94 4.19 -23.98
CA THR A 27 20.13 3.64 -24.66
C THR A 27 20.51 2.30 -24.00
N PRO A 28 20.86 1.25 -24.76
CA PRO A 28 21.07 -0.08 -24.20
C PRO A 28 22.49 -0.21 -23.62
N ARG A 29 22.59 -0.43 -22.31
CA ARG A 29 23.83 -0.83 -21.63
C ARG A 29 23.58 -2.08 -20.78
N PRO A 30 24.43 -3.12 -20.85
CA PRO A 30 24.20 -4.36 -20.12
C PRO A 30 24.81 -4.26 -18.72
N GLN A 31 24.00 -4.00 -17.69
CA GLN A 31 24.34 -4.37 -16.32
C GLN A 31 23.12 -4.24 -15.38
N SER A 32 22.82 -5.37 -14.73
CA SER A 32 22.11 -5.49 -13.45
C SER A 32 20.69 -4.92 -13.40
N SER A 33 19.72 -5.79 -13.67
CA SER A 33 18.29 -5.56 -13.53
C SER A 33 17.87 -4.92 -12.19
N PRO A 34 17.28 -3.70 -12.18
CA PRO A 34 16.08 -3.47 -11.42
C PRO A 34 14.90 -3.92 -12.29
N SER A 35 13.98 -4.68 -11.71
CA SER A 35 12.76 -5.11 -12.37
C SER A 35 12.07 -3.92 -13.04
N THR A 36 11.71 -4.11 -14.30
CA THR A 36 10.92 -3.22 -15.14
C THR A 36 9.67 -2.75 -14.40
N LEU A 37 9.71 -1.56 -13.82
CA LEU A 37 8.51 -0.78 -13.57
C LEU A 37 8.10 -0.20 -14.92
N SER A 38 7.29 -0.98 -15.63
CA SER A 38 6.38 -0.41 -16.63
C SER A 38 5.64 0.78 -16.00
N PRO A 39 5.23 1.79 -16.78
CA PRO A 39 4.25 2.76 -16.32
C PRO A 39 2.90 2.02 -16.18
N ALA A 40 2.78 1.19 -15.14
CA ALA A 40 1.49 0.78 -14.65
C ALA A 40 0.74 2.08 -14.32
N ALA A 41 -0.52 2.16 -14.74
CA ALA A 41 -1.40 3.29 -14.47
C ALA A 41 -1.18 3.81 -13.03
N PRO A 42 -1.24 5.14 -12.80
CA PRO A 42 -0.95 5.70 -11.48
C PRO A 42 -1.77 4.95 -10.43
N GLU A 43 -1.10 4.09 -9.65
CA GLU A 43 -1.73 3.40 -8.53
C GLU A 43 -2.12 4.49 -7.54
N VAL A 44 -3.43 4.60 -7.31
CA VAL A 44 -3.99 5.59 -6.41
C VAL A 44 -3.80 5.06 -4.99
N ASN A 45 -2.89 5.70 -4.26
CA ASN A 45 -2.66 5.44 -2.86
C ASN A 45 -3.42 6.48 -2.05
N LEU A 46 -4.44 6.02 -1.32
CA LEU A 46 -5.25 6.87 -0.44
C LEU A 46 -4.72 6.84 1.00
N LEU A 47 -3.94 5.82 1.34
CA LEU A 47 -3.26 5.71 2.62
C LEU A 47 -1.95 6.48 2.59
N ASP A 48 -1.51 6.93 3.75
CA ASP A 48 -0.17 7.50 3.90
C ASP A 48 0.90 6.49 3.48
N SER A 49 2.00 6.97 2.91
CA SER A 49 3.14 6.14 2.45
C SER A 49 3.60 5.13 3.51
N LYS A 50 3.64 5.52 4.79
CA LYS A 50 4.03 4.62 5.88
C LYS A 50 3.02 3.49 6.08
N ARG A 51 1.73 3.81 6.03
CA ARG A 51 0.63 2.86 6.19
C ARG A 51 0.58 1.89 5.02
N SER A 52 0.57 2.41 3.79
CA SER A 52 0.56 1.59 2.58
C SER A 52 1.76 0.64 2.55
N LEU A 53 2.96 1.11 2.91
CA LEU A 53 4.15 0.26 2.99
C LEU A 53 4.00 -0.87 4.03
N ALA A 54 3.54 -0.55 5.25
CA ALA A 54 3.38 -1.54 6.31
C ALA A 54 2.41 -2.67 5.91
N VAL A 55 1.27 -2.32 5.32
CA VAL A 55 0.28 -3.27 4.82
C VAL A 55 0.85 -4.11 3.67
N ASN A 56 1.53 -3.48 2.71
CA ASN A 56 2.12 -4.20 1.58
C ASN A 56 3.21 -5.19 1.99
N ILE A 57 4.05 -4.83 2.95
CA ILE A 57 5.05 -5.75 3.51
C ILE A 57 4.36 -6.95 4.16
N PHE A 58 3.30 -6.70 4.93
CA PHE A 58 2.51 -7.75 5.56
C PHE A 58 1.86 -8.68 4.52
N LEU A 59 1.23 -8.14 3.48
CA LEU A 59 0.63 -8.92 2.39
C LEU A 59 1.66 -9.81 1.68
N LYS A 60 2.89 -9.35 1.48
CA LYS A 60 3.97 -10.16 0.87
C LYS A 60 4.32 -11.43 1.64
N GLN A 61 3.99 -11.51 2.93
CA GLN A 61 4.22 -12.71 3.75
C GLN A 61 3.29 -13.87 3.34
N PHE A 62 2.19 -13.58 2.63
CA PHE A 62 1.18 -14.55 2.22
C PHE A 62 1.46 -15.19 0.86
N LYS A 63 2.59 -15.88 0.75
CA LYS A 63 3.01 -16.55 -0.49
C LYS A 63 2.00 -17.62 -0.97
N GLN A 64 1.24 -18.22 -0.07
CA GLN A 64 0.21 -19.22 -0.39
C GLN A 64 -0.97 -18.67 -1.21
N PHE A 65 -1.24 -17.36 -1.15
CA PHE A 65 -2.34 -16.73 -1.88
C PHE A 65 -1.89 -16.05 -3.19
N LYS A 66 -0.61 -16.17 -3.57
CA LYS A 66 -0.05 -15.50 -4.78
C LYS A 66 -0.79 -15.86 -6.07
N LYS A 67 -1.22 -17.11 -6.23
CA LYS A 67 -1.80 -17.63 -7.48
C LYS A 67 -3.26 -17.20 -7.70
N GLY A 68 -3.99 -16.86 -6.63
CA GLY A 68 -5.42 -16.49 -6.66
C GLY A 68 -5.71 -15.05 -6.25
N GLY A 69 -4.67 -14.23 -6.07
CA GLY A 69 -4.76 -12.90 -5.48
C GLY A 69 -4.54 -12.95 -3.97
N VAL A 70 -3.48 -12.25 -3.52
CA VAL A 70 -3.14 -12.24 -2.09
C VAL A 70 -4.24 -11.58 -1.26
N VAL A 71 -4.77 -10.46 -1.76
CA VAL A 71 -5.83 -9.70 -1.11
C VAL A 71 -7.08 -10.55 -0.90
N THR A 72 -7.58 -11.17 -1.98
CA THR A 72 -8.78 -12.01 -1.95
C THR A 72 -8.58 -13.21 -1.05
N GLY A 73 -7.44 -13.91 -1.14
CA GLY A 73 -7.15 -15.08 -0.31
C GLY A 73 -7.10 -14.77 1.20
N VAL A 74 -6.46 -13.66 1.60
CA VAL A 74 -6.41 -13.26 3.02
C VAL A 74 -7.81 -12.88 3.52
N VAL A 75 -8.55 -12.03 2.79
CA VAL A 75 -9.90 -11.59 3.19
C VAL A 75 -10.87 -12.76 3.28
N ASP A 76 -10.79 -13.70 2.36
CA ASP A 76 -11.63 -14.90 2.32
C ASP A 76 -11.30 -15.87 3.47
N THR A 77 -10.04 -15.94 3.88
CA THR A 77 -9.62 -16.69 5.09
C THR A 77 -10.21 -16.08 6.36
N ILE A 78 -10.18 -14.74 6.48
CA ILE A 78 -10.81 -14.00 7.59
C ILE A 78 -12.32 -14.20 7.56
N ARG A 79 -12.95 -14.12 6.38
CA ARG A 79 -14.39 -14.35 6.20
C ARG A 79 -14.81 -15.75 6.64
N ARG A 80 -13.99 -16.78 6.40
CA ARG A 80 -14.23 -18.16 6.86
C ARG A 80 -13.77 -18.45 8.28
N ALA A 81 -13.18 -17.48 8.98
CA ALA A 81 -12.61 -17.66 10.31
C ALA A 81 -11.58 -18.82 10.39
N LYS A 82 -10.84 -19.08 9.31
CA LYS A 82 -9.80 -20.13 9.26
C LYS A 82 -8.44 -19.65 9.80
N GLY A 83 -8.34 -19.48 11.11
CA GLY A 83 -7.15 -18.90 11.76
C GLY A 83 -5.88 -19.74 11.57
N ALA A 84 -6.04 -21.07 11.53
CA ALA A 84 -4.94 -22.01 11.34
C ALA A 84 -4.21 -21.86 9.99
N GLU A 85 -4.93 -21.52 8.90
CA GLU A 85 -4.30 -21.32 7.58
C GLU A 85 -3.50 -20.01 7.49
N LEU A 86 -3.89 -19.03 8.31
CA LEU A 86 -3.19 -17.75 8.38
C LEU A 86 -1.95 -17.86 9.28
N GLY A 87 -2.11 -18.51 10.44
CA GLY A 87 -1.10 -18.64 11.49
C GLY A 87 -1.18 -17.49 12.52
N ALA A 88 -0.93 -17.81 13.79
CA ALA A 88 -1.10 -16.88 14.91
C ALA A 88 -0.24 -15.61 14.78
N GLU A 89 1.00 -15.72 14.31
CA GLU A 89 1.89 -14.56 14.12
C GLU A 89 1.34 -13.58 13.07
N LYS A 90 0.84 -14.11 11.96
CA LYS A 90 0.25 -13.28 10.90
C LYS A 90 -1.05 -12.65 11.37
N LEU A 91 -1.89 -13.37 12.12
CA LEU A 91 -3.10 -12.80 12.73
C LEU A 91 -2.77 -11.66 13.70
N ARG A 92 -1.69 -11.76 14.50
CA ARG A 92 -1.26 -10.66 15.39
C ARG A 92 -0.79 -9.46 14.59
N GLY A 93 -0.05 -9.70 13.50
CA GLY A 93 0.33 -8.65 12.56
C GLY A 93 -0.90 -7.97 11.94
N LEU A 94 -1.89 -8.75 11.51
CA LEU A 94 -3.12 -8.24 10.92
C LEU A 94 -3.92 -7.40 11.91
N SER A 95 -4.06 -7.85 13.16
CA SER A 95 -4.75 -7.12 14.23
C SER A 95 -4.14 -5.73 14.45
N ARG A 96 -2.81 -5.60 14.34
CA ARG A 96 -2.09 -4.31 14.43
C ARG A 96 -2.22 -3.44 13.18
N LEU A 97 -2.48 -4.06 12.03
CA LEU A 97 -2.60 -3.40 10.73
C LEU A 97 -4.05 -3.15 10.32
N LEU A 98 -5.01 -3.40 11.22
CA LEU A 98 -6.41 -3.09 10.95
C LEU A 98 -6.56 -1.62 10.57
N PRO A 99 -7.40 -1.33 9.57
CA PRO A 99 -7.62 0.03 9.14
C PRO A 99 -8.39 0.81 10.20
N GLU A 100 -8.05 2.08 10.35
CA GLU A 100 -8.81 3.03 11.14
C GLU A 100 -10.08 3.45 10.39
N LYS A 101 -11.04 4.04 11.13
CA LYS A 101 -12.30 4.51 10.56
C LYS A 101 -12.08 5.52 9.43
N HIS A 102 -11.21 6.51 9.65
CA HIS A 102 -10.93 7.55 8.66
C HIS A 102 -10.29 6.98 7.37
N GLU A 103 -9.40 5.98 7.50
CA GLU A 103 -8.77 5.29 6.37
C GLU A 103 -9.81 4.54 5.54
N LEU A 104 -10.74 3.84 6.21
CA LEU A 104 -11.84 3.16 5.55
C LEU A 104 -12.80 4.13 4.87
N GLU A 105 -13.10 5.26 5.50
CA GLU A 105 -13.96 6.29 4.91
C GLU A 105 -13.33 6.87 3.65
N ALA A 106 -12.04 7.20 3.67
CA ALA A 106 -11.32 7.66 2.48
C ALA A 106 -11.39 6.64 1.35
N ILE A 107 -11.11 5.37 1.63
CA ILE A 107 -11.15 4.28 0.64
C ILE A 107 -12.57 4.04 0.11
N LYS A 108 -13.60 4.14 0.96
CA LYS A 108 -15.01 3.98 0.55
C LYS A 108 -15.55 5.18 -0.22
N SER A 109 -15.06 6.38 0.06
CA SER A 109 -15.41 7.61 -0.65
C SER A 109 -14.74 7.73 -2.02
N TYR A 110 -13.84 6.81 -2.36
CA TYR A 110 -13.16 6.79 -3.64
C TYR A 110 -14.14 6.44 -4.76
N SER A 111 -14.42 7.42 -5.62
CA SER A 111 -15.35 7.28 -6.76
C SER A 111 -14.73 6.63 -8.00
N GLY A 112 -13.43 6.28 -7.97
CA GLY A 112 -12.74 5.66 -9.10
C GLY A 112 -12.86 4.13 -9.11
N SER A 113 -12.17 3.49 -10.06
CA SER A 113 -12.18 2.02 -10.15
C SER A 113 -11.29 1.40 -9.07
N PRO A 114 -11.74 0.39 -8.32
CA PRO A 114 -10.91 -0.29 -7.32
C PRO A 114 -9.66 -0.93 -7.93
N ALA A 115 -9.66 -1.24 -9.23
CA ALA A 115 -8.47 -1.74 -9.93
C ALA A 115 -7.33 -0.72 -10.03
N GLN A 116 -7.61 0.57 -9.83
CA GLN A 116 -6.61 1.64 -9.81
C GLN A 116 -6.03 1.84 -8.41
N LEU A 117 -6.66 1.29 -7.36
CA LEU A 117 -6.16 1.41 -6.00
C LEU A 117 -4.94 0.52 -5.80
N GLY A 118 -4.00 0.98 -4.98
CA GLY A 118 -2.88 0.17 -4.52
C GLY A 118 -3.34 -1.12 -3.82
N HIS A 119 -2.44 -2.09 -3.71
CA HIS A 119 -2.73 -3.38 -3.08
C HIS A 119 -3.20 -3.26 -1.62
N ALA A 120 -2.71 -2.27 -0.88
CA ALA A 120 -3.10 -2.03 0.52
C ALA A 120 -4.52 -1.48 0.61
N GLU A 121 -4.85 -0.51 -0.24
CA GLU A 121 -6.17 0.10 -0.35
C GLU A 121 -7.22 -0.93 -0.81
N LEU A 122 -6.89 -1.73 -1.83
CA LEU A 122 -7.70 -2.87 -2.26
C LEU A 122 -7.96 -3.86 -1.13
N PHE A 123 -6.94 -4.13 -0.31
CA PHE A 123 -7.07 -5.01 0.84
C PHE A 123 -8.06 -4.46 1.87
N PHE A 124 -7.94 -3.19 2.25
CA PHE A 124 -8.87 -2.55 3.18
C PHE A 124 -10.28 -2.42 2.62
N LEU A 125 -10.43 -2.11 1.33
CA LEU A 125 -11.73 -2.10 0.67
C LEU A 125 -12.41 -3.48 0.78
N LYS A 126 -11.70 -4.55 0.42
CA LYS A 126 -12.20 -5.93 0.50
C LYS A 126 -12.45 -6.37 1.94
N LEU A 127 -11.60 -5.96 2.88
CA LEU A 127 -11.78 -6.22 4.31
C LEU A 127 -13.04 -5.54 4.85
N SER A 128 -13.36 -4.33 4.35
CA SER A 128 -14.53 -3.57 4.77
C SER A 128 -15.87 -4.19 4.34
N GLU A 129 -15.85 -5.05 3.31
CA GLU A 129 -17.01 -5.85 2.89
C GLU A 129 -17.29 -7.02 3.84
N VAL A 130 -16.33 -7.38 4.71
CA VAL A 130 -16.51 -8.47 5.69
C VAL A 130 -17.15 -7.92 6.97
N PRO A 131 -18.37 -8.33 7.32
CA PRO A 131 -19.03 -7.84 8.52
C PRO A 131 -18.30 -8.33 9.77
N GLY A 132 -17.97 -7.38 10.66
CA GLY A 132 -17.27 -7.65 11.91
C GLY A 132 -15.85 -8.19 11.72
N TYR A 133 -15.14 -7.77 10.65
CA TYR A 133 -13.78 -8.25 10.36
C TYR A 133 -12.82 -8.14 11.56
N ALA A 134 -12.89 -7.06 12.34
CA ALA A 134 -12.03 -6.85 13.50
C ALA A 134 -12.26 -7.94 14.57
N LEU A 135 -13.53 -8.16 14.93
CA LEU A 135 -13.93 -9.19 15.90
C LEU A 135 -13.54 -10.60 15.43
N ARG A 136 -13.66 -10.89 14.13
CA ARG A 136 -13.23 -12.19 13.57
C ARG A 136 -11.74 -12.39 13.75
N VAL A 137 -10.93 -11.37 13.43
CA VAL A 137 -9.46 -11.43 13.60
C VAL A 137 -9.09 -11.64 15.07
N GLU A 138 -9.77 -10.94 15.99
CA GLU A 138 -9.56 -11.13 17.44
C GLU A 138 -9.96 -12.52 17.91
N ALA A 139 -11.13 -13.03 17.50
CA ALA A 139 -11.58 -14.37 17.85
C ALA A 139 -10.63 -15.46 17.34
N MET A 140 -10.06 -15.28 16.14
CA MET A 140 -9.07 -16.20 15.55
C MET A 140 -7.74 -16.20 16.30
N LEU A 141 -7.43 -15.15 17.07
CA LEU A 141 -6.23 -15.08 17.92
C LEU A 141 -6.39 -15.77 19.27
N GLN A 142 -7.64 -16.02 19.68
CA GLN A 142 -7.99 -16.69 20.94
C GLN A 142 -8.18 -18.21 20.78
N VAL A 143 -8.02 -18.73 19.56
CA VAL A 143 -8.12 -20.16 19.21
C VAL A 143 -6.79 -20.88 19.34
#